data_AF-A0A431K4A8-F1
#
_entry.id   AF-A0A431K4A8-F1
#
_cell.length_a   1.000
_cell.length_b   1.000
_cell.length_c   1.000
_cell.angle_alpha   90.00
_cell.angle_beta   90.00
_cell.angle_gamma   90.00
#
_symmetry.space_group_name_H-M   'P 1'
#
loop_
_entity.id
_entity.type
_entity.pdbx_description
1 polymer ?
#
loop_
_entity_poly.entity_id
_entity_poly.type
_entity_poly.pdbx_seq_one_letter_code
_entity_poly.pdbx_strand_id
1 'polypeptide(L)'
;MATFENHDAELLSIDLEIARLAQLCDISLLEPGIAEAVLRGDQSLCPSENPVAWGKLRGLLVLHYHVVSEVAATDGVDAAANSVRRALEQVMGRMNPQQR
;
A
#
# COMPACT_ATOMS: atom_id res chain seq x y z
N MET A 1 -11.48 -21.39 -7.08
CA MET A 1 -11.90 -20.59 -5.91
C MET A 1 -10.80 -20.37 -4.86
N ALA A 2 -9.67 -21.09 -4.88
CA ALA A 2 -8.59 -20.88 -3.91
C ALA A 2 -7.68 -19.65 -4.17
N THR A 3 -7.60 -19.16 -5.41
CA THR A 3 -6.67 -18.08 -5.78
C THR A 3 -7.07 -16.71 -5.21
N PHE A 4 -8.37 -16.42 -5.14
CA PHE A 4 -8.92 -15.12 -4.73
C PHE A 4 -8.65 -14.77 -3.26
N GLU A 5 -8.82 -15.74 -2.36
CA GLU A 5 -8.60 -15.52 -0.92
C GLU A 5 -7.12 -15.30 -0.59
N ASN A 6 -6.22 -15.82 -1.43
CA ASN A 6 -4.79 -15.66 -1.25
C ASN A 6 -4.34 -14.23 -1.57
N HIS A 7 -4.82 -13.65 -2.67
CA HIS A 7 -4.46 -12.28 -3.07
C HIS A 7 -4.96 -11.22 -2.07
N ASP A 8 -6.14 -11.40 -1.47
CA ASP A 8 -6.69 -10.46 -0.49
C ASP A 8 -5.84 -10.40 0.79
N ALA A 9 -5.38 -11.55 1.29
CA ALA A 9 -4.54 -11.62 2.47
C ALA A 9 -3.13 -11.08 2.20
N GLU A 10 -2.58 -11.38 1.01
CA GLU A 10 -1.29 -10.86 0.57
C GLU A 10 -1.33 -9.33 0.40
N LEU A 11 -2.35 -8.80 -0.28
CA LEU A 11 -2.55 -7.36 -0.46
C LEU A 11 -2.69 -6.64 0.87
N LEU A 12 -3.47 -7.19 1.80
CA LEU A 12 -3.57 -6.65 3.16
C LEU A 12 -2.22 -6.61 3.88
N SER A 13 -1.42 -7.68 3.78
CA SER A 13 -0.10 -7.72 4.41
C SER A 13 0.85 -6.67 3.82
N ILE A 14 0.79 -6.46 2.50
CA ILE A 14 1.56 -5.44 1.80
C ILE A 14 1.14 -4.05 2.29
N ASP A 15 -0.18 -3.77 2.29
CA ASP A 15 -0.71 -2.45 2.63
C ASP A 15 -0.42 -2.06 4.09
N LEU A 16 -0.42 -3.03 5.01
CA LEU A 16 -0.06 -2.78 6.39
C LEU A 16 1.41 -2.39 6.56
N GLU A 17 2.32 -3.07 5.85
CA GLU A 17 3.74 -2.72 5.92
C GLU A 17 4.03 -1.40 5.18
N ILE A 18 3.33 -1.12 4.07
CA ILE A 18 3.35 0.20 3.41
C ILE A 18 2.97 1.28 4.42
N ALA A 19 1.86 1.10 5.14
CA ALA A 19 1.37 2.11 6.06
C ALA A 19 2.26 2.27 7.30
N ARG A 20 2.89 1.19 7.76
CA ARG A 20 3.92 1.24 8.82
C ARG A 20 5.15 2.02 8.36
N LEU A 21 5.65 1.76 7.15
CA LEU A 21 6.83 2.44 6.60
C LEU A 21 6.54 3.91 6.28
N ALA A 22 5.33 4.23 5.79
CA ALA A 22 4.89 5.60 5.56
C ALA A 22 4.94 6.42 6.87
N GLN A 23 4.49 5.86 7.99
CA GLN A 23 4.62 6.50 9.31
C GLN A 23 6.09 6.68 9.73
N LEU A 24 6.95 5.70 9.50
CA LEU A 24 8.38 5.81 9.81
C LEU A 24 9.09 6.89 8.98
N CYS A 25 8.62 7.11 7.75
CA CYS A 25 9.13 8.13 6.86
C CYS A 25 8.43 9.49 7.01
N ASP A 26 7.43 9.62 7.88
CA ASP A 26 6.57 10.80 8.03
C ASP A 26 5.88 11.23 6.72
N ILE A 27 5.36 10.25 5.97
CA ILE A 27 4.73 10.43 4.67
C ILE A 27 3.22 10.20 4.76
N SER A 28 2.45 11.22 4.37
CA SER A 28 1.00 11.14 4.21
C SER A 28 0.63 10.50 2.86
N LEU A 29 0.70 9.17 2.77
CA LEU A 29 0.59 8.46 1.48
C LEU A 29 -0.77 8.63 0.77
N LEU A 30 -1.83 8.94 1.52
CA LEU A 30 -3.17 9.16 0.97
C LEU A 30 -3.36 10.57 0.39
N GLU A 31 -2.40 11.46 0.54
CA GLU A 31 -2.44 12.76 -0.12
C GLU A 31 -2.24 12.62 -1.63
N PRO A 32 -3.00 13.38 -2.44
CA PRO A 32 -2.88 13.32 -3.90
C PRO A 32 -1.44 13.56 -4.38
N GLY A 33 -0.92 12.66 -5.22
CA GLY A 33 0.40 12.80 -5.82
C GLY A 33 1.58 12.26 -5.01
N ILE A 34 1.37 11.92 -3.73
CA ILE A 34 2.45 11.43 -2.85
C ILE A 34 2.89 10.01 -3.26
N ALA A 35 1.94 9.10 -3.50
CA ALA A 35 2.25 7.74 -3.93
C ALA A 35 3.08 7.74 -5.23
N GLU A 36 2.71 8.58 -6.20
CA GLU A 36 3.41 8.72 -7.47
C GLU A 36 4.81 9.32 -7.30
N ALA A 37 4.98 10.28 -6.39
CA ALA A 37 6.27 10.86 -6.08
C ALA A 37 7.21 9.85 -5.39
N VAL A 38 6.69 9.02 -4.48
CA VAL A 38 7.43 7.89 -3.89
C VAL A 38 7.85 6.88 -4.97
N LEU A 39 6.96 6.53 -5.89
CA LEU A 39 7.27 5.64 -7.02
C LEU A 39 8.37 6.21 -7.93
N ARG A 40 8.35 7.53 -8.19
CA ARG A 40 9.41 8.25 -8.91
C ARG A 40 10.74 8.32 -8.15
N GLY A 41 10.75 7.97 -6.86
CA GLY A 41 11.96 7.98 -6.04
C GLY A 41 12.33 9.37 -5.51
N ASP A 42 11.35 10.26 -5.35
CA ASP A 42 11.57 11.60 -4.78
C ASP A 42 11.90 11.53 -3.28
N GLN A 43 13.18 11.38 -2.95
CA GLN A 43 13.67 11.26 -1.58
C GLN A 43 13.43 12.52 -0.73
N SER A 44 13.11 13.67 -1.34
CA SER A 44 12.80 14.89 -0.59
C SER A 44 11.56 14.76 0.30
N LEU A 45 10.71 13.77 0.03
CA LEU A 45 9.51 13.45 0.81
C LEU A 45 9.79 12.78 2.15
N CYS A 46 10.98 12.20 2.34
CA CYS A 46 11.33 11.48 3.55
C CYS A 46 12.27 12.33 4.40
N PRO A 47 11.76 13.13 5.36
CA PRO A 47 12.60 13.93 6.24
C PRO A 47 13.51 13.10 7.15
N SER A 48 13.20 11.82 7.35
CA SER A 48 14.04 10.90 8.12
C SER A 48 15.29 10.48 7.31
N GLU A 49 16.47 10.46 7.94
CA GLU A 49 17.70 9.85 7.40
C GLU A 49 17.63 8.30 7.42
N ASN A 50 16.52 7.72 6.95
CA ASN A 50 16.30 6.28 6.92
C ASN A 50 16.15 5.76 5.46
N PRO A 51 17.27 5.64 4.71
CA PRO A 51 17.24 5.21 3.32
C PRO A 51 16.72 3.77 3.15
N VAL A 52 16.83 2.94 4.18
CA VAL A 52 16.33 1.56 4.18
C VAL A 52 14.80 1.53 4.24
N ALA A 53 14.19 2.32 5.13
CA ALA A 53 12.73 2.43 5.21
C ALA A 53 12.16 3.01 3.92
N TRP A 54 12.79 4.06 3.37
CA TRP A 54 12.42 4.63 2.08
C TRP A 54 12.46 3.60 0.94
N GLY A 55 13.59 2.89 0.80
CA GLY A 55 13.75 1.87 -0.23
C GLY A 55 12.69 0.78 -0.13
N LYS A 56 12.37 0.33 1.09
CA LYS A 56 11.30 -0.65 1.34
C LYS A 56 9.93 -0.11 1.01
N LEU A 57 9.60 1.13 1.42
CA LEU A 57 8.31 1.76 1.15
C LEU A 57 8.06 1.83 -0.36
N ARG A 58 9.04 2.35 -1.11
CA ARG A 58 8.97 2.41 -2.57
C ARG A 58 8.83 1.03 -3.19
N GLY A 59 9.61 0.05 -2.73
CA GLY A 59 9.55 -1.33 -3.24
C GLY A 59 8.20 -1.99 -3.01
N LEU A 60 7.59 -1.81 -1.83
CA LEU A 60 6.27 -2.36 -1.53
C LEU A 60 5.15 -1.66 -2.29
N LEU A 61 5.25 -0.35 -2.52
CA LEU A 61 4.33 0.37 -3.41
C LEU A 61 4.36 -0.22 -4.83
N VAL A 62 5.55 -0.48 -5.39
CA VAL A 62 5.67 -1.16 -6.69
C VAL A 62 4.98 -2.53 -6.67
N LEU A 63 5.20 -3.32 -5.62
CA LEU A 63 4.57 -4.64 -5.46
C LEU A 63 3.04 -4.54 -5.36
N HIS A 64 2.51 -3.60 -4.57
CA HIS A 64 1.07 -3.35 -4.45
C HIS A 64 0.45 -3.12 -5.84
N TYR A 65 1.01 -2.20 -6.64
CA TYR A 65 0.48 -1.92 -7.98
C TYR A 65 0.59 -3.13 -8.92
N HIS A 66 1.62 -3.97 -8.76
CA HIS A 66 1.74 -5.21 -9.53
C HIS A 66 0.61 -6.19 -9.19
N VAL A 67 0.38 -6.46 -7.91
CA VAL A 67 -0.69 -7.35 -7.44
C VAL A 67 -2.06 -6.84 -7.90
N VAL A 68 -2.34 -5.54 -7.73
CA VAL A 68 -3.60 -4.94 -8.19
C VAL A 68 -3.77 -5.05 -9.71
N SER A 69 -2.70 -4.88 -10.47
CA SER A 69 -2.73 -5.05 -11.93
C SER A 69 -2.97 -6.50 -12.35
N GLU A 70 -2.38 -7.46 -11.63
CA GLU A 70 -2.60 -8.89 -11.86
C GLU A 70 -4.05 -9.27 -11.60
N VAL A 71 -4.61 -8.88 -10.45
CA VAL A 71 -6.03 -9.10 -10.12
C VAL A 71 -6.93 -8.45 -11.17
N ALA A 72 -6.61 -7.24 -11.63
CA ALA A 72 -7.40 -6.58 -12.68
C ALA A 72 -7.35 -7.35 -14.01
N ALA A 73 -6.21 -7.95 -14.36
CA ALA A 73 -6.01 -8.71 -15.58
C ALA A 73 -6.68 -10.10 -15.52
N THR A 74 -6.69 -10.75 -14.35
CA THR A 74 -7.27 -12.09 -14.19
C THR A 74 -8.76 -12.05 -13.88
N ASP A 75 -9.18 -11.14 -13.00
CA ASP A 75 -10.47 -11.15 -12.34
C ASP A 75 -11.33 -9.91 -12.67
N GLY A 76 -10.75 -8.93 -13.35
CA GLY A 76 -11.40 -7.71 -13.79
C GLY A 76 -11.19 -6.52 -12.85
N VAL A 77 -11.37 -5.33 -13.41
CA VAL A 77 -11.11 -4.04 -12.72
C VAL A 77 -11.97 -3.87 -11.46
N ASP A 78 -13.24 -4.28 -11.51
CA ASP A 78 -14.14 -4.18 -10.36
C ASP A 78 -13.68 -5.06 -9.19
N ALA A 79 -13.15 -6.26 -9.48
CA ALA A 79 -12.61 -7.16 -8.47
C ALA A 79 -11.36 -6.56 -7.81
N ALA A 80 -10.44 -6.02 -8.61
CA ALA A 80 -9.24 -5.34 -8.12
C ALA A 80 -9.59 -4.11 -7.25
N ALA A 81 -10.50 -3.26 -7.71
CA ALA A 81 -10.95 -2.09 -6.95
C ALA A 81 -11.57 -2.48 -5.60
N ASN A 82 -12.35 -3.56 -5.58
CA ASN A 82 -12.98 -4.06 -4.37
C ASN A 82 -11.95 -4.67 -3.40
N SER A 83 -10.91 -5.34 -3.90
CA SER A 83 -9.80 -5.86 -3.10
C SER A 83 -9.01 -4.72 -2.44
N VAL A 84 -8.62 -3.70 -3.20
CA VAL A 84 -7.94 -2.49 -2.68
C VAL A 84 -8.78 -1.79 -1.62
N ARG A 85 -10.08 -1.60 -1.87
CA ARG A 85 -10.99 -0.98 -0.91
C ARG A 85 -11.03 -1.74 0.41
N ARG A 86 -11.16 -3.08 0.36
CA ARG A 86 -11.17 -3.93 1.57
C ARG A 86 -9.85 -3.86 2.33
N ALA A 87 -8.72 -3.86 1.63
CA ALA A 87 -7.40 -3.78 2.25
C ALA A 87 -7.21 -2.43 2.96
N LEU A 88 -7.56 -1.33 2.28
CA LEU A 88 -7.49 0.02 2.83
C LEU A 88 -8.37 0.20 4.08
N GLU A 89 -9.63 -0.26 4.04
CA GLU A 89 -10.53 -0.21 5.21
C GLU A 89 -9.94 -0.92 6.43
N GLN A 90 -9.34 -2.09 6.22
CA GLN A 90 -8.70 -2.85 7.29
C GLN A 90 -7.43 -2.16 7.83
N VAL A 91 -6.61 -1.59 6.94
CA VAL A 91 -5.39 -0.86 7.32
C VAL A 91 -5.77 0.37 8.15
N MET A 92 -6.72 1.18 7.68
CA MET A 92 -7.20 2.35 8.42
C MET A 92 -7.75 1.98 9.80
N GLY A 93 -8.52 0.88 9.89
CA GLY A 93 -9.05 0.38 11.16
C GLY A 93 -7.97 -0.07 12.14
N ARG A 94 -6.82 -0.56 11.65
CA ARG A 94 -5.68 -0.96 12.50
C ARG A 94 -4.79 0.21 12.90
N MET A 95 -4.65 1.21 12.04
CA MET A 95 -3.83 2.39 12.30
C MET A 95 -4.48 3.40 13.25
N ASN A 96 -5.81 3.48 13.28
CA ASN A 96 -6.56 4.35 14.19
C ASN A 96 -7.38 3.54 15.22
N PRO A 97 -6.75 2.92 16.23
CA PRO A 97 -7.44 2.09 17.22
C PRO A 97 -8.39 2.87 18.14
N GLN A 98 -8.35 4.21 18.13
CA GLN A 98 -9.11 5.08 19.05
C GLN A 98 -10.56 5.40 18.61
N GLN A 99 -11.03 4.90 17.44
CA GLN A 99 -12.40 5.13 16.95
C GLN A 99 -13.37 3.97 17.24
N ARG A 100 -13.10 3.14 18.25
CA ARG A 100 -13.99 2.05 18.68
C ARG A 100 -14.52 2.26 20.09
#